data_AF-A0A2A2Q3F8-F1
#
_entry.id   AF-A0A2A2Q3F8-F1
#
_cell.length_a   1.000
_cell.length_b   1.000
_cell.length_c   1.000
_cell.angle_alpha   90.00
_cell.angle_beta   90.00
_cell.angle_gamma   90.00
#
_symmetry.space_group_name_H-M   'P 1'
#
loop_
_entity.id
_entity.type
_entity.pdbx_description
1 polymer ?
#
loop_
_entity_poly.entity_id
_entity_poly.type
_entity_poly.pdbx_seq_one_letter_code
_entity_poly.pdbx_strand_id
1 'polypeptide(L)'
;MQLTRLDRWLRERFVYETHIYTLRLPESVPAGVIAEELPESPGRKYKHRFILRNDGAVSSLIESLRDGNQMFTTRVVDREAWYVPLIAPSGKSITWWFIWLGITLVVVFFLVHLGRLAWANPELRQNVEEAFEILKG
;
A
#
# COMPACT_ATOMS: atom_id res chain seq x y z
N MET A 1 6.23 -4.28 12.82
CA MET A 1 5.25 -5.28 12.36
C MET A 1 5.71 -5.80 11.02
N GLN A 2 5.87 -7.11 10.88
CA GLN A 2 6.27 -7.73 9.61
C GLN A 2 5.11 -7.59 8.62
N LEU A 3 5.34 -6.93 7.48
CA LEU A 3 4.36 -6.86 6.40
C LEU A 3 4.11 -8.26 5.86
N THR A 4 2.84 -8.58 5.56
CA THR A 4 2.49 -9.85 4.92
C THR A 4 3.12 -9.91 3.52
N ARG A 5 3.32 -11.11 2.98
CA ARG A 5 3.85 -11.28 1.61
C ARG A 5 2.98 -10.57 0.58
N LEU A 6 1.65 -10.54 0.79
CA LEU A 6 0.72 -9.87 -0.09
C LEU A 6 0.86 -8.34 -0.01
N ASP A 7 0.95 -7.77 1.20
CA ASP A 7 1.14 -6.33 1.37
C ASP A 7 2.47 -5.86 0.75
N ARG A 8 3.53 -6.68 0.89
CA ARG A 8 4.82 -6.41 0.25
C ARG A 8 4.71 -6.41 -1.28
N TRP A 9 4.05 -7.42 -1.84
CA TRP A 9 3.82 -7.52 -3.29
C TRP A 9 2.98 -6.34 -3.82
N LEU A 10 1.93 -5.94 -3.10
CA LEU A 10 1.11 -4.77 -3.43
C LEU A 10 1.95 -3.48 -3.45
N ARG A 11 2.83 -3.32 -2.46
CA ARG A 11 3.71 -2.15 -2.37
C ARG A 11 4.73 -2.11 -3.51
N GLU A 12 5.39 -3.24 -3.78
CA GLU A 12 6.34 -3.37 -4.89
C GLU A 12 5.67 -3.10 -6.24
N ARG A 13 4.43 -3.58 -6.43
CA ARG A 13 3.75 -3.47 -7.72
C ARG A 13 3.11 -2.11 -8.00
N PHE A 14 2.60 -1.43 -6.97
CA PHE A 14 1.73 -0.25 -7.15
C PHE A 14 2.23 1.03 -6.47
N VAL A 15 3.16 0.93 -5.52
CA VAL A 15 3.63 2.06 -4.72
C VAL A 15 5.06 2.45 -5.08
N TYR A 16 5.94 1.49 -5.28
CA TYR A 16 7.34 1.80 -5.58
C TYR A 16 7.53 2.30 -7.01
N GLU A 17 8.28 3.39 -7.12
CA GLU A 17 8.82 3.91 -8.37
C GLU A 17 10.35 4.01 -8.24
N THR A 18 11.06 3.68 -9.32
CA THR A 18 12.51 3.75 -9.37
C THR A 18 12.92 5.07 -9.99
N HIS A 19 13.65 5.89 -9.24
CA HIS A 19 14.26 7.12 -9.72
C HIS A 19 15.73 6.87 -10.04
N ILE A 20 16.12 7.13 -11.28
CA ILE A 20 17.52 7.07 -11.72
C ILE A 20 18.00 8.49 -11.99
N TYR A 21 19.10 8.88 -11.35
CA TYR A 21 19.67 10.21 -11.46
C TYR A 21 20.97 10.14 -12.26
N THR A 22 21.11 11.03 -13.24
CA THR A 22 22.29 11.08 -14.11
C THR A 22 22.76 12.52 -14.32
N LEU A 23 24.02 12.65 -14.74
CA LEU A 23 24.65 13.92 -15.10
C LEU A 23 24.37 14.32 -16.55
N ARG A 24 24.22 13.33 -17.43
CA ARG A 24 24.03 13.51 -18.87
C ARG A 24 22.81 12.70 -19.31
N LEU A 25 22.21 13.09 -20.43
CA LEU A 25 21.21 12.27 -21.09
C LEU A 25 21.88 11.01 -21.68
N PRO A 26 21.26 9.83 -21.53
CA PRO A 26 21.65 8.65 -22.30
C PRO A 26 21.26 8.82 -23.78
N GLU A 27 21.94 8.09 -24.66
CA GLU A 27 21.68 8.15 -26.11
C GLU A 27 20.29 7.63 -26.48
N SER A 28 19.81 6.62 -25.75
CA SER A 28 18.47 6.06 -25.90
C SER A 28 17.73 6.08 -24.57
N VAL A 29 16.55 6.70 -24.56
CA VAL A 29 15.61 6.64 -23.43
C VAL A 29 14.55 5.59 -23.76
N PRO A 30 14.39 4.53 -22.95
CA PRO A 30 13.38 3.50 -23.23
C PRO A 30 11.96 4.07 -23.12
N ALA A 31 11.02 3.47 -23.86
CA ALA A 31 9.63 3.92 -23.89
C ALA A 31 8.97 3.81 -22.51
N GLY A 32 8.19 4.82 -22.14
CA GLY A 32 7.47 4.86 -20.86
C GLY A 32 8.29 5.37 -19.67
N VAL A 33 9.51 5.86 -19.91
CA VAL A 33 10.30 6.60 -18.91
C VAL A 33 9.90 8.07 -18.93
N ILE A 34 9.65 8.63 -17.74
CA ILE A 34 9.46 10.07 -17.59
C ILE A 34 10.83 10.67 -17.30
N ALA A 35 11.35 11.44 -18.25
CA ALA A 35 12.60 12.17 -18.10
C ALA A 35 12.31 13.61 -17.64
N GLU A 36 12.89 13.99 -16.51
CA GLU A 36 12.77 15.32 -15.95
C GLU A 36 14.15 15.94 -15.76
N GLU A 37 14.30 17.18 -16.20
CA GLU A 37 15.48 17.97 -15.92
C GLU A 37 15.32 18.63 -14.55
N LEU A 38 16.33 18.45 -13.70
CA LEU A 38 16.33 19.02 -12.37
C LEU A 38 16.80 20.47 -12.44
N PRO A 39 16.15 21.41 -11.72
CA PRO A 39 16.61 22.79 -11.69
C PRO A 39 18.02 22.87 -11.10
N GLU A 40 18.87 23.72 -11.70
CA GLU A 40 20.23 23.96 -11.24
C GLU A 40 20.20 24.68 -9.89
N SER A 41 20.62 23.98 -8.83
CA SER A 41 20.69 24.49 -7.46
C SER A 41 22.09 24.22 -6.88
N PRO A 42 22.67 25.15 -6.12
CA PRO A 42 24.01 24.98 -5.55
C PRO A 42 24.07 23.71 -4.68
N GLY A 43 25.03 22.82 -4.97
CA GLY A 43 25.24 21.55 -4.27
C GLY A 43 24.55 20.32 -4.87
N ARG A 44 23.69 20.47 -5.89
CA ARG A 44 23.04 19.32 -6.54
C ARG A 44 23.96 18.72 -7.61
N LYS A 45 24.29 17.43 -7.43
CA LYS A 45 25.26 16.69 -8.29
C LYS A 45 24.68 16.16 -9.60
N TYR A 46 23.36 16.02 -9.74
CA TYR A 46 22.73 15.38 -10.90
C TYR A 46 21.83 16.38 -11.64
N LYS A 47 21.82 16.31 -12.97
CA LYS A 47 21.05 17.20 -13.85
C LYS A 47 19.75 16.59 -14.32
N HIS A 48 19.68 15.26 -14.45
CA HIS A 48 18.50 14.57 -14.95
C HIS A 48 18.00 13.55 -13.94
N ARG A 49 16.67 13.41 -13.89
CA ARG A 49 15.93 12.40 -13.15
C ARG A 49 15.06 11.61 -14.13
N PHE A 50 15.21 10.30 -14.11
CA PHE A 50 14.33 9.38 -14.84
C PHE A 50 13.44 8.66 -13.83
N ILE A 51 12.13 8.69 -14.05
CA ILE A 51 11.13 8.01 -13.22
C ILE A 51 10.63 6.79 -14.00
N LEU A 52 10.81 5.61 -13.40
CA LEU A 52 10.49 4.32 -14.03
C LEU A 52 9.63 3.47 -13.10
N ARG A 53 8.66 2.77 -13.70
CA ARG A 53 7.69 1.89 -13.00
C ARG A 53 7.85 0.41 -13.31
N ASN A 54 8.54 0.11 -14.40
CA ASN A 54 8.68 -1.25 -14.90
C ASN A 54 10.13 -1.69 -14.71
N ASP A 55 10.33 -2.83 -14.06
CA ASP A 55 11.64 -3.42 -13.82
C ASP A 55 12.40 -3.64 -15.13
N GLY A 56 11.72 -4.04 -16.21
CA GLY A 56 12.35 -4.19 -17.53
C GLY A 56 12.88 -2.87 -18.09
N ALA A 57 12.13 -1.78 -17.90
CA ALA A 57 12.57 -0.46 -18.32
C ALA A 57 13.76 0.04 -17.48
N VAL A 58 13.73 -0.22 -16.16
CA VAL A 58 14.86 0.04 -15.25
C VAL A 58 16.11 -0.68 -15.70
N SER A 59 16.03 -1.98 -15.94
CA SER A 59 17.17 -2.78 -16.42
C SER A 59 17.71 -2.24 -17.75
N SER A 60 16.84 -1.97 -18.73
CA SER A 60 17.27 -1.45 -20.04
C SER A 60 17.96 -0.08 -19.96
N LEU A 61 17.47 0.80 -19.08
CA LEU A 61 18.08 2.12 -18.88
C LEU A 61 19.42 2.02 -18.16
N ILE A 62 19.52 1.15 -17.14
CA ILE A 62 20.78 0.89 -16.44
C ILE A 62 21.83 0.30 -17.39
N GLU A 63 21.43 -0.61 -18.27
CA GLU A 63 22.30 -1.20 -19.29
C GLU A 63 22.80 -0.12 -20.26
N SER A 64 21.90 0.71 -20.80
CA SER A 64 22.25 1.84 -21.67
C SER A 64 23.22 2.83 -21.00
N LEU A 65 23.02 3.11 -19.70
CA LEU A 65 23.89 4.00 -18.93
C LEU A 65 25.27 3.36 -18.66
N ARG A 66 25.32 2.05 -18.43
CA ARG A 66 26.57 1.30 -18.28
C ARG A 66 27.37 1.28 -19.58
N ASP A 67 26.72 1.03 -20.71
CA ASP A 67 27.36 1.00 -22.02
C ASP A 67 27.96 2.37 -22.37
N GLY A 68 27.27 3.45 -21.98
CA GLY A 68 27.75 4.82 -22.09
C GLY A 68 28.80 5.22 -21.04
N ASN A 69 29.27 4.32 -20.17
CA ASN A 69 30.15 4.59 -19.03
C ASN A 69 29.70 5.79 -18.17
N GLN A 70 28.38 5.97 -18.04
CA GLN A 70 27.81 7.10 -17.31
C GLN A 70 27.65 6.77 -15.83
N MET A 71 27.95 7.74 -14.98
CA MET A 71 27.67 7.64 -13.55
C MET A 71 26.18 7.89 -13.29
N PHE A 72 25.54 6.96 -12.58
CA PHE A 72 24.14 7.09 -12.19
C PHE A 72 23.94 6.72 -10.71
N THR A 73 22.85 7.19 -10.13
CA THR A 73 22.39 6.76 -8.80
C THR A 73 20.95 6.30 -8.91
N THR A 74 20.62 5.19 -8.27
CA THR A 74 19.26 4.65 -8.24
C THR A 74 18.67 4.85 -6.85
N ARG A 75 17.40 5.25 -6.78
CA ARG A 75 16.63 5.35 -5.54
C ARG A 75 15.25 4.78 -5.77
N VAL A 76 14.82 3.87 -4.90
CA VAL A 76 13.44 3.41 -4.85
C VAL A 76 12.68 4.38 -3.94
N VAL A 77 11.63 4.99 -4.47
CA VAL A 77 10.83 6.01 -3.78
C VAL A 77 9.36 5.60 -3.83
N ASP A 78 8.62 5.92 -2.77
CA ASP A 78 7.17 5.76 -2.75
C ASP A 78 6.53 6.82 -3.65
N ARG A 79 5.59 6.40 -4.50
CA ARG A 79 4.86 7.29 -5.39
C ARG A 79 4.06 8.33 -4.63
N GLU A 80 4.03 9.55 -5.15
CA GLU A 80 3.09 10.59 -4.73
C GLU A 80 1.76 10.40 -5.48
N ALA A 81 0.90 9.49 -4.99
CA ALA A 81 -0.46 9.32 -5.53
C ALA A 81 -1.50 9.19 -4.42
N TRP A 82 -2.72 9.62 -4.73
CA TRP A 82 -3.84 9.65 -3.77
C TRP A 82 -4.16 8.29 -3.15
N TYR A 83 -3.88 7.20 -3.86
CA TYR A 83 -4.14 5.83 -3.42
C TYR A 83 -2.97 5.22 -2.63
N VAL A 84 -1.78 5.81 -2.63
CA VAL A 84 -0.61 5.28 -1.92
C VAL A 84 -0.83 5.22 -0.40
N PRO A 85 -1.42 6.24 0.24
CA PRO A 85 -1.82 6.15 1.65
C PRO A 85 -2.83 5.03 1.92
N LEU A 86 -3.66 4.67 0.93
CA LEU A 86 -4.64 3.60 1.05
C LEU A 86 -3.99 2.21 0.92
N ILE A 87 -2.98 2.04 0.05
CA ILE A 87 -2.27 0.77 -0.23
C ILE A 87 -1.08 0.53 0.73
N ALA A 88 -0.49 1.59 1.27
CA ALA A 88 0.64 1.50 2.19
C ALA A 88 0.47 2.49 3.36
N PRO A 89 -0.58 2.35 4.18
CA PRO A 89 -0.71 3.17 5.38
C PRO A 89 0.49 2.94 6.29
N SER A 90 1.09 4.03 6.79
CA SER A 90 2.28 4.00 7.63
C SER A 90 2.00 3.20 8.92
N GLY A 91 2.47 1.95 8.96
CA GLY A 91 2.48 1.11 10.16
C GLY A 91 1.32 0.12 10.32
N LYS A 92 0.36 0.02 9.39
CA LYS A 92 -0.72 -0.99 9.46
C LYS A 92 -0.79 -1.84 8.18
N SER A 93 -1.02 -3.14 8.36
CA SER A 93 -1.23 -4.08 7.26
C SER A 93 -2.66 -3.98 6.75
N ILE A 94 -2.83 -3.86 5.44
CA ILE A 94 -4.16 -3.80 4.80
C ILE A 94 -4.83 -5.14 4.86
N THR A 95 -4.08 -6.21 4.58
CA THR A 95 -4.59 -7.57 4.75
C THR A 95 -5.12 -7.79 6.16
N TRP A 96 -4.43 -7.27 7.18
CA TRP A 96 -4.91 -7.33 8.55
C TRP A 96 -6.21 -6.55 8.78
N TRP A 97 -6.36 -5.38 8.17
CA TRP A 97 -7.60 -4.61 8.23
C TRP A 97 -8.79 -5.38 7.62
N PHE A 98 -8.60 -6.00 6.45
CA PHE A 98 -9.65 -6.83 5.82
C PHE A 98 -9.99 -8.08 6.65
N ILE A 99 -9.00 -8.72 7.27
CA ILE A 99 -9.23 -9.87 8.15
C ILE A 99 -10.12 -9.46 9.33
N TRP A 100 -9.79 -8.35 10.01
CA TRP A 100 -10.61 -7.85 11.12
C TRP A 100 -12.00 -7.43 10.68
N LEU A 101 -12.12 -6.78 9.53
CA LEU A 101 -13.42 -6.43 8.95
C LEU A 101 -14.28 -7.70 8.75
N GLY A 102 -13.70 -8.74 8.16
CA GLY A 102 -14.37 -10.03 7.93
C GLY A 102 -14.81 -10.70 9.23
N ILE A 103 -13.91 -10.78 10.23
CA ILE A 103 -14.23 -11.35 11.55
C ILE A 103 -15.37 -10.57 12.20
N THR A 104 -15.30 -9.24 12.18
CA THR A 104 -16.35 -8.39 12.78
C THR A 104 -17.69 -8.60 12.10
N LEU A 105 -17.71 -8.72 10.78
CA LEU A 105 -18.94 -8.95 10.01
C LEU A 105 -19.57 -10.31 10.33
N VAL A 106 -18.76 -11.36 10.46
CA VAL A 106 -19.22 -12.70 10.90
C VAL A 106 -19.77 -12.66 12.33
N VAL A 107 -19.06 -12.00 13.26
CA VAL A 107 -19.51 -11.86 14.65
C VAL A 107 -20.83 -11.11 14.75
N VAL A 108 -20.96 -9.97 14.06
CA VAL A 108 -22.20 -9.19 14.01
C VAL A 108 -23.33 -10.01 13.41
N PHE A 109 -23.08 -10.72 12.31
CA PHE A 109 -24.10 -11.58 11.70
C PHE A 109 -24.56 -12.68 12.67
N PHE A 110 -23.63 -13.31 13.38
CA PHE A 110 -23.95 -14.36 14.35
C PHE A 110 -24.74 -13.81 15.54
N LEU A 111 -24.37 -12.63 16.07
CA LEU A 111 -25.09 -11.96 17.15
C LEU A 111 -26.51 -11.56 16.73
N VAL A 112 -26.69 -11.04 15.51
CA VAL A 112 -28.02 -10.72 14.98
C VAL A 112 -28.86 -11.99 14.80
N HIS A 113 -28.24 -13.07 14.33
CA HIS A 113 -28.93 -14.35 14.17
C HIS A 113 -29.37 -14.95 15.51
N LEU A 114 -28.47 -14.98 16.50
CA LEU A 114 -28.79 -15.42 17.86
C LEU A 114 -29.82 -14.52 18.53
N GLY A 115 -29.70 -13.20 18.37
CA GLY A 115 -30.67 -12.24 18.89
C GLY A 115 -32.06 -12.46 18.29
N ARG A 116 -32.14 -12.75 16.99
CA ARG A 116 -33.41 -13.08 16.32
C ARG A 116 -34.02 -14.39 16.85
N LEU A 117 -33.20 -15.43 17.06
CA LEU A 117 -33.64 -16.70 17.64
C LEU A 117 -34.10 -16.53 19.09
N ALA A 118 -33.36 -15.76 19.88
CA ALA A 118 -33.73 -15.44 21.26
C ALA A 118 -35.05 -14.64 21.32
N TRP A 119 -35.26 -13.70 20.40
CA TRP A 119 -36.50 -12.92 20.31
C TRP A 119 -37.72 -13.76 19.87
N ALA A 120 -37.49 -14.80 19.06
CA ALA A 120 -38.54 -15.73 18.64
C ALA A 120 -38.99 -16.68 19.76
N ASN A 121 -38.18 -16.85 20.81
CA ASN A 121 -38.47 -17.72 21.94
C ASN A 121 -39.06 -16.91 23.11
N PRO A 122 -40.37 -17.05 23.41
CA PRO A 122 -41.04 -16.27 24.45
C PRO A 122 -40.49 -16.57 25.87
N GLU A 123 -40.01 -17.78 26.13
CA GLU A 123 -39.42 -18.17 27.42
C GLU A 123 -38.10 -17.45 27.71
N LEU A 124 -37.28 -17.21 26.68
CA LEU A 124 -36.02 -16.46 26.84
C LEU A 124 -36.29 -14.98 27.14
N ARG A 125 -37.35 -14.42 26.57
CA ARG A 125 -37.75 -13.03 26.85
C ARG A 125 -38.18 -12.85 28.31
N GLN A 126 -38.97 -13.79 28.84
CA GLN A 126 -39.39 -13.76 30.25
C GLN A 126 -38.20 -13.93 31.21
N ASN A 127 -37.30 -14.90 30.94
CA ASN A 127 -36.12 -15.10 31.78
C ASN A 127 -35.16 -13.89 31.77
N VAL A 128 -35.03 -13.20 30.63
CA VAL A 128 -34.21 -11.98 30.53
C VAL A 128 -34.87 -10.82 31.27
N GLU A 129 -36.19 -10.68 31.19
CA GLU A 129 -36.97 -9.66 31.89
C GLU A 129 -36.90 -9.87 33.42
N GLU A 130 -37.08 -11.10 33.90
CA GLU A 130 -36.87 -11.46 35.30
C GLU A 130 -35.42 -11.22 35.76
N ALA A 131 -34.43 -11.57 34.95
CA ALA A 131 -33.03 -11.28 35.27
C ALA A 131 -32.75 -9.77 35.34
N PHE A 132 -33.38 -8.96 34.49
CA PHE A 132 -33.29 -7.50 34.55
C PHE A 132 -34.00 -6.89 35.75
N GLU A 133 -35.13 -7.46 36.20
CA GLU A 133 -35.80 -7.03 37.44
C GLU A 133 -34.97 -7.37 38.68
N ILE A 134 -34.42 -8.59 38.75
CA ILE A 134 -33.53 -9.02 39.85
C ILE A 134 -32.26 -8.13 39.92
N LEU A 135 -31.76 -7.69 38.77
CA LEU A 135 -30.55 -6.86 38.69
C LEU A 135 -30.83 -5.36 38.90
N LYS A 136 -32.08 -4.91 38.70
CA LYS A 136 -32.50 -3.53 39.00
C LYS A 136 -32.82 -3.29 40.46
N GLY A 137 -33.32 -4.28 41.20
CA GLY A 137 -33.65 -4.18 42.62
C GLY A 137 -34.81 -3.22 42.90
#